data_AF-A0A814IND7-F1
#
_entry.id   AF-A0A814IND7-F1
#
_cell.length_a   1.000
_cell.length_b   1.000
_cell.length_c   1.000
_cell.angle_alpha   90.00
_cell.angle_beta   90.00
_cell.angle_gamma   90.00
#
_symmetry.space_group_name_H-M   'P 1'
#
loop_
_entity.id
_entity.type
_entity.pdbx_description
1 polymer ?
#
loop_
_entity_poly.entity_id
_entity_poly.type
_entity_poly.pdbx_seq_one_letter_code
_entity_poly.pdbx_strand_id
1 'polypeptide(L)'
;MLSMNSLSMFWREFCALFHKTYLLAKRKRGETITEILLAYTFLALLLGMRYILDRRYNHAYQIPRFRPQDAMTFSNKDNITFYYPSNPCTDQIVNSFMTKLKLNWPMFNSTMQYLSNPDVSSLPVATQLQIHAFIYFTNLNSCTNATTMPDQITYTLRMQEYGATYYRAQRTMLLDNDIFWKRAPEDFCQSNASMLNYQTAFLGVQYFIDLAIIEYSIGIPMIDYSNIHLNHFGCPEYYFDQLHSLYNFFIPIFFSFIYLITFMMNIGYIVDERQNKTKEYLRIFGLRTWINNLVWVCRAMSLLAKLIAFLLWVITFIDFYPGVSVGVRYFMSLFPNSGLLFCFEVVLQFERKSYGVTTYKKFYTNLYTYPLYIGIILLIQCLWSVIFMLLAIYVERINPGEFGVAQPWTYLFRVCLTTYL
;
A
#
# COMPACT_ATOMS: atom_id res chain seq x y z
N MET A 1 -21.09 34.41 -31.29
CA MET A 1 -22.44 33.90 -31.59
C MET A 1 -22.35 32.77 -32.61
N LEU A 2 -22.32 31.52 -32.16
CA LEU A 2 -22.57 30.37 -33.05
C LEU A 2 -24.06 30.39 -33.39
N SER A 3 -24.42 30.66 -34.65
CA SER A 3 -25.83 30.70 -35.05
C SER A 3 -26.50 29.36 -34.75
N MET A 4 -27.78 29.35 -34.36
CA MET A 4 -28.54 28.11 -34.09
C MET A 4 -28.46 27.10 -35.26
N ASN A 5 -28.25 27.60 -36.48
CA ASN A 5 -28.04 26.80 -37.69
C ASN A 5 -26.70 26.04 -37.69
N SER A 6 -25.64 26.57 -37.07
CA SER A 6 -24.35 25.88 -36.95
C SER A 6 -24.41 24.73 -35.95
N LEU A 7 -25.18 24.89 -34.87
CA LEU A 7 -25.37 23.85 -33.86
C LEU A 7 -26.25 22.72 -34.42
N SER A 8 -27.31 23.05 -35.15
CA SER A 8 -28.18 22.04 -35.77
C SER A 8 -27.46 21.23 -36.86
N MET A 9 -26.59 21.87 -37.66
CA MET A 9 -25.72 21.15 -38.61
C MET A 9 -24.74 20.23 -37.89
N PHE A 10 -24.08 20.70 -36.83
CA PHE A 10 -23.17 19.89 -36.03
C PHE A 10 -23.86 18.63 -35.48
N TRP A 11 -25.05 18.76 -34.90
CA TRP A 11 -25.80 17.63 -34.35
C TRP A 11 -26.22 16.62 -35.43
N ARG A 12 -26.60 17.09 -36.63
CA ARG A 12 -26.91 16.20 -37.77
C ARG A 12 -25.68 15.42 -38.24
N GLU A 13 -24.55 16.10 -38.41
CA GLU A 13 -23.27 15.47 -38.78
C GLU A 13 -22.84 14.45 -37.72
N PHE A 14 -22.92 14.82 -36.44
CA PHE A 14 -22.57 13.95 -35.32
C PHE A 14 -23.47 12.71 -35.27
N CYS A 15 -24.79 12.85 -35.36
CA CYS A 15 -25.72 11.72 -35.35
C CYS A 15 -25.50 10.77 -36.54
N ALA A 16 -25.21 11.30 -37.74
CA ALA A 16 -24.94 10.48 -38.91
C ALA A 16 -23.64 9.67 -38.75
N LEU A 17 -22.56 10.30 -38.29
CA LEU A 17 -21.28 9.63 -38.03
C LEU A 17 -21.38 8.65 -36.85
N PHE A 18 -22.13 9.01 -35.81
CA PHE A 18 -22.41 8.11 -34.69
C PHE A 18 -23.17 6.87 -35.17
N HIS A 19 -24.20 7.04 -36.00
CA HIS A 19 -24.94 5.95 -36.61
C HIS A 19 -24.05 5.06 -37.49
N LYS A 20 -23.13 5.64 -38.29
CA LYS A 20 -22.08 4.89 -39.02
C LYS A 20 -21.27 4.03 -38.05
N THR A 21 -20.75 4.60 -36.98
CA THR A 21 -19.93 3.84 -36.01
C THR A 21 -20.72 2.77 -35.26
N TYR A 22 -22.00 3.01 -34.97
CA TYR A 22 -22.90 2.02 -34.40
C TYR A 22 -23.14 0.85 -35.38
N LEU A 23 -23.39 1.14 -36.66
CA LEU A 23 -23.54 0.11 -37.70
C LEU A 23 -22.26 -0.71 -37.90
N LEU A 24 -21.08 -0.08 -37.83
CA LEU A 24 -19.79 -0.77 -37.88
C LEU A 24 -19.63 -1.74 -36.69
N ALA A 25 -19.99 -1.30 -35.48
CA ALA A 25 -20.05 -2.18 -34.30
C ALA A 25 -20.99 -3.37 -34.52
N LYS A 26 -22.18 -3.11 -35.08
CA LYS A 26 -23.20 -4.14 -35.33
C LYS A 26 -22.79 -5.15 -36.40
N ARG A 27 -21.92 -4.76 -37.35
CA ARG A 27 -21.41 -5.63 -38.42
C ARG A 27 -20.26 -6.51 -37.91
N LYS A 28 -19.33 -5.98 -37.13
CA LYS A 28 -18.24 -6.75 -36.51
C LYS A 28 -18.68 -7.40 -35.18
N ARG A 29 -19.70 -8.26 -35.25
CA ARG A 29 -20.32 -8.89 -34.07
C ARG A 29 -19.32 -9.71 -33.24
N GLY A 30 -18.37 -10.39 -33.90
CA GLY A 30 -17.36 -11.22 -33.25
C GLY A 30 -16.58 -10.46 -32.18
N GLU A 31 -16.09 -9.26 -32.50
CA GLU A 31 -15.32 -8.42 -31.58
C GLU A 31 -16.15 -7.98 -30.37
N THR A 32 -17.38 -7.49 -30.60
CA THR A 32 -18.29 -7.12 -29.50
C THR A 32 -18.67 -8.31 -28.61
N ILE A 33 -18.81 -9.50 -29.20
CA ILE A 33 -19.10 -10.73 -28.46
C ILE A 33 -17.87 -11.14 -27.64
N THR A 34 -16.65 -11.05 -28.19
CA THR A 34 -15.43 -11.36 -27.45
C THR A 34 -15.20 -10.43 -26.27
N GLU A 35 -15.46 -9.12 -26.39
CA GLU A 35 -15.37 -8.18 -25.26
C GLU A 35 -16.35 -8.55 -24.14
N ILE A 36 -17.59 -8.88 -24.50
CA ILE A 36 -18.63 -9.24 -23.54
C ILE A 36 -18.30 -10.58 -22.88
N LEU A 37 -17.94 -11.60 -23.66
CA LEU A 37 -17.54 -12.91 -23.15
C LEU A 37 -16.34 -12.80 -22.20
N LEU A 38 -15.33 -12.00 -22.55
CA LEU A 38 -14.17 -11.77 -21.70
C LEU A 38 -14.60 -11.20 -20.33
N ALA A 39 -15.47 -10.19 -20.30
CA ALA A 39 -16.00 -9.64 -19.05
C ALA A 39 -16.75 -10.69 -18.21
N TYR A 40 -17.58 -11.53 -18.85
CA TYR A 40 -18.28 -12.62 -18.17
C TYR A 40 -17.35 -13.75 -17.69
N THR A 41 -16.28 -14.06 -18.41
CA THR A 41 -15.28 -15.05 -17.95
C THR A 41 -14.57 -14.57 -16.70
N PHE A 42 -14.25 -13.27 -16.59
CA PHE A 42 -13.69 -12.70 -15.37
C PHE A 42 -14.70 -12.69 -14.23
N LEU A 43 -15.97 -12.39 -14.51
CA LEU A 43 -17.05 -12.48 -13.54
C LEU A 43 -17.16 -13.91 -12.97
N ALA A 44 -17.14 -14.91 -13.84
CA ALA A 44 -17.17 -16.31 -13.46
C ALA A 44 -15.93 -16.71 -12.64
N LEU A 45 -14.74 -16.19 -12.98
CA LEU A 45 -13.53 -16.41 -12.20
C LEU A 45 -13.61 -15.80 -10.81
N LEU A 46 -14.07 -14.54 -10.68
CA LEU A 46 -14.21 -13.88 -9.37
C LEU A 46 -15.26 -14.58 -8.50
N LEU A 47 -16.39 -15.01 -9.10
CA LEU A 47 -17.42 -15.79 -8.43
C LEU A 47 -16.92 -17.18 -8.05
N GLY A 48 -16.14 -17.83 -8.91
CA GLY A 48 -15.50 -19.12 -8.63
C GLY A 48 -14.50 -19.02 -7.47
N MET A 49 -13.69 -17.96 -7.45
CA MET A 49 -12.79 -17.68 -6.32
C MET A 49 -13.58 -17.43 -5.04
N ARG A 50 -14.70 -16.70 -5.11
CA ARG A 50 -15.61 -16.49 -3.96
C ARG A 50 -16.23 -17.79 -3.47
N TYR A 51 -16.57 -18.70 -4.38
CA TYR A 51 -17.12 -20.01 -4.03
C TYR A 51 -16.08 -20.90 -3.34
N ILE A 52 -14.82 -20.82 -3.73
CA ILE A 52 -13.74 -21.64 -3.13
C ILE A 52 -13.30 -21.07 -1.78
N LEU A 53 -13.28 -19.75 -1.64
CA LEU A 53 -12.79 -19.05 -0.45
C LEU A 53 -13.98 -18.42 0.30
N ASP A 54 -14.60 -19.24 1.15
CA ASP A 54 -15.67 -18.83 2.03
C ASP A 54 -15.19 -17.88 3.14
N ARG A 55 -16.08 -16.94 3.52
CA ARG A 55 -15.90 -16.11 4.71
C ARG A 55 -16.03 -16.97 5.95
N ARG A 56 -15.00 -16.93 6.81
CA ARG A 56 -15.05 -17.59 8.12
C ARG A 56 -15.51 -16.59 9.16
N TYR A 57 -16.60 -16.91 9.84
CA TYR A 57 -17.06 -16.11 10.97
C TYR A 57 -16.26 -16.49 12.21
N ASN A 58 -15.68 -15.49 12.88
CA ASN A 58 -14.98 -15.65 14.13
C ASN A 58 -15.74 -14.92 15.24
N HIS A 59 -16.05 -15.65 16.31
CA HIS A 59 -16.69 -15.09 17.49
C HIS A 59 -15.74 -14.16 18.24
N ALA A 60 -16.32 -13.23 19.00
CA ALA A 60 -15.57 -12.40 19.92
C ALA A 60 -14.84 -13.29 20.93
N TYR A 61 -13.55 -13.06 21.08
CA TYR A 61 -12.73 -13.78 22.05
C TYR A 61 -11.83 -12.79 22.77
N GLN A 62 -11.55 -13.10 24.04
CA GLN A 62 -10.62 -12.34 24.85
C GLN A 62 -9.30 -13.09 24.92
N ILE A 63 -8.21 -12.40 24.65
CA ILE A 63 -6.88 -12.96 24.90
C ILE A 63 -6.75 -13.06 26.43
N PRO A 64 -6.34 -14.22 26.97
CA PRO A 64 -6.25 -14.40 28.41
C PRO A 64 -5.30 -13.39 29.03
N ARG A 65 -5.63 -12.95 30.25
CA ARG A 65 -4.74 -12.10 31.03
C ARG A 65 -3.45 -12.87 31.29
N PHE A 66 -2.32 -12.21 31.09
CA PHE A 66 -1.03 -12.81 31.39
C PHE A 66 -0.27 -11.93 32.36
N ARG A 67 0.58 -12.56 33.18
CA ARG A 67 1.57 -11.83 33.96
C ARG A 67 2.81 -11.65 33.08
N PRO A 68 3.51 -10.51 33.15
CA PRO A 68 4.78 -10.33 32.46
C PRO A 68 5.79 -11.47 32.73
N GLN A 69 5.70 -12.08 33.92
CA GLN A 69 6.54 -13.18 34.39
C GLN A 69 6.21 -14.55 33.77
N ASP A 70 5.01 -14.74 33.22
CA ASP A 70 4.56 -16.03 32.69
C ASP A 70 4.81 -16.15 31.17
N ALA A 71 5.30 -15.07 30.56
CA ALA A 71 5.02 -14.76 29.16
C ALA A 71 6.17 -15.08 28.18
N MET A 72 7.19 -15.83 28.61
CA MET A 72 8.31 -16.21 27.75
C MET A 72 8.24 -17.67 27.29
N THR A 73 7.96 -17.85 26.00
CA THR A 73 8.30 -19.09 25.27
C THR A 73 9.42 -18.77 24.29
N PHE A 74 10.67 -18.84 24.75
CA PHE A 74 11.83 -18.64 23.87
C PHE A 74 12.54 -19.94 23.53
N SER A 75 13.17 -19.90 22.35
CA SER A 75 14.04 -20.94 21.82
C SER A 75 15.30 -21.08 22.70
N ASN A 76 15.66 -22.34 23.00
CA ASN A 76 16.84 -22.79 23.76
C ASN A 76 18.19 -22.44 23.09
N LYS A 77 18.40 -21.20 22.64
CA LYS A 77 19.70 -20.76 22.15
C LYS A 77 20.45 -20.04 23.26
N ASP A 78 21.72 -20.40 23.43
CA ASP A 78 22.66 -19.70 24.30
C ASP A 78 22.80 -18.26 23.83
N ASN A 79 22.08 -17.37 24.50
CA ASN A 79 21.88 -16.00 24.08
C ASN A 79 22.73 -15.08 24.97
N ILE A 80 23.31 -14.04 24.40
CA ILE A 80 24.09 -13.05 25.15
C ILE A 80 23.25 -11.78 25.28
N THR A 81 23.14 -11.27 26.50
CA THR A 81 22.53 -9.97 26.75
C THR A 81 23.63 -8.98 27.13
N PHE A 82 23.72 -7.89 26.38
CA PHE A 82 24.74 -6.88 26.57
C PHE A 82 24.20 -5.68 27.34
N TYR A 83 25.04 -5.05 28.16
CA TYR A 83 24.70 -3.78 28.80
C TYR A 83 25.83 -2.75 28.70
N TYR A 84 25.45 -1.47 28.73
CA TYR A 84 26.35 -0.33 28.74
C TYR A 84 25.73 0.80 29.58
N PRO A 85 26.51 1.57 30.36
CA PRO A 85 27.96 1.48 30.60
C PRO A 85 28.33 0.39 31.63
N SER A 86 29.61 0.03 31.74
CA SER A 86 30.13 -0.85 32.80
C SER A 86 30.54 -0.01 34.01
N ASN A 87 29.66 0.04 35.02
CA ASN A 87 29.86 0.75 36.27
C ASN A 87 29.34 -0.10 37.46
N PRO A 88 29.84 0.10 38.69
CA PRO A 88 29.41 -0.69 39.85
C PRO A 88 27.89 -0.62 40.09
N CYS A 89 27.26 0.52 39.79
CA CYS A 89 25.82 0.72 39.92
C CYS A 89 25.02 -0.07 38.88
N THR A 90 25.46 -0.06 37.61
CA THR A 90 24.82 -0.85 36.55
C THR A 90 25.02 -2.34 36.79
N ASP A 91 26.18 -2.75 37.32
CA ASP A 91 26.46 -4.15 37.62
C ASP A 91 25.55 -4.67 38.73
N GLN A 92 25.26 -3.87 39.77
CA GLN A 92 24.30 -4.24 40.80
C GLN A 92 22.88 -4.41 40.25
N ILE A 93 22.42 -3.49 39.41
CA ILE A 93 21.09 -3.56 38.78
C ILE A 93 20.99 -4.78 37.87
N VAL A 94 22.01 -4.99 37.03
CA VAL A 94 22.07 -6.13 36.11
C VAL A 94 22.13 -7.45 36.87
N ASN A 95 22.90 -7.53 37.95
CA ASN A 95 22.97 -8.74 38.77
C ASN A 95 21.63 -9.04 39.46
N SER A 96 20.98 -8.03 40.05
CA SER A 96 19.63 -8.17 40.62
C SER A 96 18.64 -8.64 39.55
N PHE A 97 18.61 -7.97 38.40
CA PHE A 97 17.80 -8.36 37.24
C PHE A 97 18.03 -9.83 36.85
N MET A 98 19.29 -10.26 36.72
CA MET A 98 19.63 -11.63 36.35
C MET A 98 19.22 -12.66 37.39
N THR A 99 19.35 -12.34 38.67
CA THR A 99 18.91 -13.26 39.74
C THR A 99 17.40 -13.47 39.67
N LYS A 100 16.62 -12.41 39.48
CA LYS A 100 15.15 -12.47 39.37
C LYS A 100 14.70 -13.21 38.11
N LEU A 101 15.35 -12.91 36.99
CA LEU A 101 15.04 -13.55 35.74
C LEU A 101 15.32 -15.06 35.80
N LYS A 102 16.46 -15.48 36.37
CA LYS A 102 16.79 -16.91 36.56
C LYS A 102 15.87 -17.62 37.57
N LEU A 103 15.45 -16.94 38.63
CA LEU A 103 14.50 -17.50 39.61
C LEU A 103 13.16 -17.83 38.97
N ASN A 104 12.65 -16.93 38.12
CA ASN A 104 11.38 -17.13 37.45
C ASN A 104 11.52 -18.05 36.22
N TRP A 105 12.67 -18.03 35.54
CA TRP A 105 12.92 -18.80 34.32
C TRP A 105 14.27 -19.54 34.35
N PRO A 106 14.33 -20.73 34.96
CA PRO A 106 15.57 -21.50 35.08
C PRO A 106 16.10 -22.00 33.72
N MET A 107 15.26 -22.06 32.69
CA MET A 107 15.67 -22.43 31.32
C MET A 107 16.31 -21.27 30.55
N PHE A 108 16.31 -20.04 31.09
CA PHE A 108 16.93 -18.90 30.45
C PHE A 108 18.44 -18.87 30.73
N ASN A 109 19.21 -19.49 29.84
CA ASN A 109 20.66 -19.60 29.96
C ASN A 109 21.38 -18.46 29.23
N SER A 110 21.01 -17.20 29.50
CA SER A 110 21.71 -16.06 28.89
C SER A 110 22.91 -15.61 29.73
N THR A 111 24.04 -15.36 29.08
CA THR A 111 25.19 -14.73 29.73
C THR A 111 25.12 -13.21 29.59
N MET A 112 25.36 -12.49 30.69
CA MET A 112 25.49 -11.03 30.64
C MET A 112 26.93 -10.66 30.32
N GLN A 113 27.12 -9.77 29.36
CA GLN A 113 28.43 -9.20 29.04
C GLN A 113 28.33 -7.67 29.01
N TYR A 114 29.34 -7.00 29.54
CA TYR A 114 29.42 -5.55 29.44
C TYR A 114 30.07 -5.16 28.11
N LEU A 115 29.66 -4.01 27.58
CA LEU A 115 30.33 -3.37 26.45
C LEU A 115 31.11 -2.14 26.93
N SER A 116 32.30 -1.93 26.38
CA SER A 116 33.09 -0.71 26.60
C SER A 116 32.67 0.44 25.69
N ASN A 117 32.00 0.14 24.58
CA ASN A 117 31.47 1.11 23.61
C ASN A 117 30.01 0.77 23.31
N PRO A 118 29.07 1.75 23.25
CA PRO A 118 27.67 1.51 22.89
C PRO A 118 27.46 0.93 21.48
N ASP A 119 28.46 0.99 20.59
CA ASP A 119 28.33 0.52 19.20
C ASP A 119 28.42 -1.00 19.06
N VAL A 120 27.26 -1.66 19.03
CA VAL A 120 27.10 -3.12 18.80
C VAL A 120 27.63 -3.58 17.43
N SER A 121 27.72 -2.68 16.43
CA SER A 121 28.25 -2.97 15.09
C SER A 121 29.75 -3.30 15.09
N SER A 122 30.48 -2.91 16.13
CA SER A 122 31.91 -3.20 16.29
C SER A 122 32.21 -4.65 16.71
N LEU A 123 31.19 -5.40 17.14
CA LEU A 123 31.33 -6.78 17.58
C LEU A 123 31.51 -7.77 16.41
N PRO A 124 32.23 -8.89 16.60
CA PRO A 124 32.32 -9.97 15.62
C PRO A 124 30.93 -10.48 15.18
N VAL A 125 30.77 -10.80 13.89
CA VAL A 125 29.51 -11.29 13.32
C VAL A 125 28.98 -12.54 14.06
N ALA A 126 29.88 -13.42 14.52
CA ALA A 126 29.52 -14.60 15.32
C ALA A 126 28.85 -14.22 16.65
N THR A 127 29.34 -13.19 17.33
CA THR A 127 28.73 -12.69 18.57
C THR A 127 27.42 -11.95 18.30
N GLN A 128 27.32 -11.20 17.19
CA GLN A 128 26.07 -10.51 16.78
C GLN A 128 24.90 -11.48 16.50
N LEU A 129 25.20 -12.71 16.09
CA LEU A 129 24.22 -13.78 15.89
C LEU A 129 23.64 -14.32 17.21
N GLN A 130 24.34 -14.11 18.33
CA GLN A 130 23.94 -14.59 19.66
C GLN A 130 23.35 -13.47 20.53
N ILE A 131 23.36 -12.21 20.07
CA ILE A 131 22.82 -11.09 20.84
C ILE A 131 21.29 -11.18 20.89
N HIS A 132 20.78 -11.26 22.10
CA HIS A 132 19.35 -11.32 22.36
C HIS A 132 18.75 -9.99 22.79
N ALA A 133 19.43 -9.30 23.70
CA ALA A 133 19.02 -7.99 24.18
C ALA A 133 20.23 -7.10 24.44
N PHE A 134 20.03 -5.80 24.27
CA PHE A 134 20.99 -4.76 24.59
C PHE A 134 20.32 -3.72 25.47
N ILE A 135 20.92 -3.45 26.63
CA ILE A 135 20.45 -2.49 27.62
C ILE A 135 21.42 -1.33 27.66
N TYR A 136 20.94 -0.13 27.35
CA TYR A 136 21.76 1.08 27.38
C TYR A 136 21.18 2.05 28.41
N PHE A 137 21.96 2.36 29.45
CA PHE A 137 21.59 3.33 30.47
C PHE A 137 22.14 4.71 30.09
N THR A 138 21.26 5.68 29.85
CA THR A 138 21.62 7.02 29.37
C THR A 138 22.26 7.88 30.45
N ASN A 139 21.79 7.76 31.70
CA ASN A 139 22.13 8.67 32.79
C ASN A 139 23.11 8.08 33.82
N LEU A 140 23.73 6.93 33.52
CA LEU A 140 24.57 6.19 34.49
C LEU A 140 26.05 6.10 34.11
N ASN A 141 26.53 7.00 33.24
CA ASN A 141 27.92 6.98 32.75
C ASN A 141 28.97 7.32 33.82
N SER A 142 28.61 8.06 34.88
CA SER A 142 29.55 8.58 35.90
C SER A 142 29.34 8.02 37.30
N CYS A 143 28.65 6.88 37.46
CA CYS A 143 28.33 6.32 38.77
C CYS A 143 29.57 5.61 39.36
N THR A 144 30.37 6.34 40.16
CA THR A 144 31.62 5.83 40.76
C THR A 144 31.40 5.11 42.09
N ASN A 145 30.40 5.53 42.87
CA ASN A 145 30.03 4.93 44.16
C ASN A 145 28.56 4.47 44.13
N ALA A 146 28.32 3.22 44.53
CA ALA A 146 27.01 2.57 44.60
C ALA A 146 26.05 3.14 45.68
N THR A 147 26.35 4.31 46.25
CA THR A 147 25.64 4.86 47.42
C THR A 147 24.75 6.06 47.10
N THR A 148 24.96 6.74 45.97
CA THR A 148 24.17 7.92 45.58
C THR A 148 23.80 7.82 44.11
N MET A 149 22.58 7.36 43.84
CA MET A 149 22.05 7.19 42.48
C MET A 149 21.10 8.35 42.13
N PRO A 150 21.04 8.80 40.86
CA PRO A 150 20.07 9.80 40.44
C PRO A 150 18.62 9.35 40.65
N ASP A 151 17.77 10.28 41.08
CA ASP A 151 16.34 10.06 41.35
C ASP A 151 15.56 9.50 40.14
N GLN A 152 16.06 9.74 38.92
CA GLN A 152 15.45 9.26 37.68
C GLN A 152 16.46 8.51 36.81
N ILE A 153 16.23 7.21 36.65
CA ILE A 153 17.04 6.33 35.81
C ILE A 153 16.33 6.16 34.47
N THR A 154 17.04 6.49 33.40
CA THR A 154 16.57 6.31 32.03
C THR A 154 17.40 5.22 31.37
N TYR A 155 16.72 4.27 30.73
CA TYR A 155 17.34 3.20 29.98
C TYR A 155 16.61 2.97 28.67
N THR A 156 17.33 2.42 27.69
CA THR A 156 16.76 1.96 26.43
C THR A 156 17.04 0.47 26.28
N LEU A 157 15.98 -0.31 26.13
CA LEU A 157 16.04 -1.75 25.88
C LEU A 157 15.85 -2.01 24.38
N ARG A 158 16.76 -2.79 23.79
CA ARG A 158 16.66 -3.22 22.40
C ARG A 158 16.82 -4.74 22.31
N MET A 159 15.77 -5.43 21.86
CA MET A 159 15.79 -6.88 21.68
C MET A 159 15.96 -7.28 20.21
N GLN A 160 16.41 -8.51 19.99
CA GLN A 160 16.49 -9.13 18.68
C GLN A 160 15.10 -9.29 18.07
N GLU A 161 14.91 -8.83 16.84
CA GLU A 161 13.65 -8.95 16.09
C GLU A 161 13.20 -10.42 15.98
N TYR A 162 11.90 -10.67 16.19
CA TYR A 162 11.33 -12.01 16.06
C TYR A 162 11.54 -12.58 14.66
N GLY A 163 12.12 -13.78 14.57
CA GLY A 163 12.39 -14.45 13.30
C GLY A 163 13.66 -13.94 12.58
N ALA A 164 14.35 -12.94 13.12
CA ALA A 164 15.67 -12.56 12.61
C ALA A 164 16.73 -13.55 13.08
N THR A 165 17.61 -13.97 12.17
CA THR A 165 18.73 -14.87 12.50
C THR A 165 19.87 -14.17 13.24
N TYR A 166 19.95 -12.84 13.18
CA TYR A 166 20.96 -12.01 13.83
C TYR A 166 20.35 -10.71 14.39
N TYR A 167 21.03 -10.12 15.37
CA TYR A 167 20.64 -8.84 15.95
C TYR A 167 20.82 -7.68 14.94
N ARG A 168 19.74 -6.94 14.66
CA ARG A 168 19.73 -5.81 13.71
C ARG A 168 19.50 -4.49 14.45
N ALA A 169 20.59 -3.86 14.90
CA ALA A 169 20.53 -2.56 15.59
C ALA A 169 19.89 -1.42 14.76
N GLN A 170 19.89 -1.55 13.43
CA GLN A 170 19.39 -0.56 12.47
C GLN A 170 17.88 -0.59 12.26
N ARG A 171 17.20 -1.68 12.65
CA ARG A 171 15.74 -1.79 12.53
C ARG A 171 15.12 -1.75 13.91
N THR A 172 14.46 -0.64 14.21
CA THR A 172 13.48 -0.61 15.30
C THR A 172 12.23 -1.31 14.80
N MET A 173 11.78 -2.35 15.51
CA MET A 173 10.41 -2.82 15.34
C MET A 173 9.52 -1.67 15.82
N LEU A 174 9.01 -0.89 14.86
CA LEU A 174 8.11 0.20 15.17
C LEU A 174 6.89 -0.44 15.87
N LEU A 175 6.56 0.06 17.06
CA LEU A 175 5.23 -0.11 17.65
C LEU A 175 4.26 0.76 16.84
N ASP A 176 4.22 0.51 15.54
CA ASP A 176 3.77 1.48 14.58
C ASP A 176 2.25 1.57 14.74
N ASN A 177 1.77 2.74 15.18
CA ASN A 177 0.35 3.10 15.05
C ASN A 177 -0.14 2.82 13.63
N ASP A 178 0.75 2.87 12.64
CA ASP A 178 0.54 2.43 11.26
C ASP A 178 0.07 0.97 11.10
N ILE A 179 0.49 0.01 11.95
CA ILE A 179 0.00 -1.37 11.87
C ILE A 179 -1.48 -1.42 12.25
N PHE A 180 -1.88 -0.63 13.27
CA PHE A 180 -3.28 -0.53 13.71
C PHE A 180 -4.20 0.05 12.62
N TRP A 181 -3.68 0.91 11.74
CA TRP A 181 -4.45 1.56 10.68
C TRP A 181 -4.25 0.97 9.28
N LYS A 182 -3.17 0.21 9.05
CA LYS A 182 -2.88 -0.46 7.76
C LYS A 182 -3.55 -1.84 7.65
N ARG A 183 -3.95 -2.44 8.76
CA ARG A 183 -4.56 -3.77 8.78
C ARG A 183 -5.97 -3.67 9.34
N ALA A 184 -6.84 -4.55 8.85
CA ALA A 184 -8.15 -4.66 9.47
C ALA A 184 -7.97 -5.09 10.94
N PRO A 185 -8.84 -4.66 11.86
CA PRO A 185 -8.81 -5.13 13.25
C PRO A 185 -8.73 -6.66 13.37
N GLU A 186 -9.26 -7.35 12.37
CA GLU A 186 -9.24 -8.80 12.17
C GLU A 186 -7.83 -9.41 12.15
N ASP A 187 -6.85 -8.74 11.54
CA ASP A 187 -5.47 -9.25 11.41
C ASP A 187 -4.72 -9.21 12.75
N PHE A 188 -5.15 -8.35 13.69
CA PHE A 188 -4.62 -8.31 15.06
C PHE A 188 -5.16 -9.49 15.88
N CYS A 189 -6.40 -9.88 15.58
CA CYS A 189 -7.10 -11.01 16.15
C CYS A 189 -6.79 -12.33 15.43
N GLN A 190 -5.90 -12.30 14.44
CA GLN A 190 -5.22 -13.51 14.02
C GLN A 190 -4.04 -13.68 14.94
N SER A 191 -3.94 -14.85 15.56
CA SER A 191 -2.82 -15.21 16.41
C SER A 191 -1.52 -15.21 15.61
N ASN A 192 -0.92 -14.04 15.39
CA ASN A 192 0.52 -13.92 15.26
C ASN A 192 1.07 -14.22 16.65
N ALA A 193 1.01 -15.50 17.05
CA ALA A 193 1.59 -16.01 18.29
C ALA A 193 3.04 -15.53 18.38
N SER A 194 3.73 -15.44 17.25
CA SER A 194 5.02 -14.77 17.07
C SER A 194 5.11 -13.33 17.59
N MET A 195 4.22 -12.44 17.15
CA MET A 195 4.22 -11.02 17.51
C MET A 195 3.75 -10.83 18.96
N LEU A 196 2.76 -11.61 19.38
CA LEU A 196 2.31 -11.65 20.77
C LEU A 196 3.45 -12.12 21.67
N ASN A 197 4.13 -13.21 21.33
CA ASN A 197 5.27 -13.77 22.06
C ASN A 197 6.45 -12.80 22.13
N TYR A 198 6.70 -12.04 21.06
CA TYR A 198 7.74 -11.01 21.05
C TYR A 198 7.38 -9.84 21.96
N GLN A 199 6.14 -9.35 21.90
CA GLN A 199 5.67 -8.28 22.79
C GLN A 199 5.68 -8.73 24.25
N THR A 200 5.22 -9.95 24.53
CA THR A 200 5.17 -10.51 25.87
C THR A 200 6.57 -10.73 26.44
N ALA A 201 7.51 -11.18 25.61
CA ALA A 201 8.91 -11.30 25.95
C ALA A 201 9.57 -9.96 26.29
N PHE A 202 9.37 -8.96 25.42
CA PHE A 202 9.88 -7.61 25.64
C PHE A 202 9.35 -7.02 26.94
N LEU A 203 8.05 -7.15 27.18
CA LEU A 203 7.39 -6.69 28.40
C LEU A 203 7.89 -7.44 29.63
N GLY A 204 8.20 -8.74 29.51
CA GLY A 204 8.79 -9.53 30.58
C GLY A 204 10.19 -9.03 30.98
N VAL A 205 11.09 -8.81 30.01
CA VAL A 205 12.42 -8.25 30.28
C VAL A 205 12.32 -6.84 30.85
N GLN A 206 11.47 -5.99 30.28
CA GLN A 206 11.22 -4.63 30.76
C GLN A 206 10.76 -4.65 32.23
N TYR A 207 9.80 -5.51 32.55
CA TYR A 207 9.26 -5.66 33.90
C TYR A 207 10.35 -6.02 34.93
N PHE A 208 11.24 -6.97 34.62
CA PHE A 208 12.30 -7.36 35.54
C PHE A 208 13.39 -6.28 35.69
N ILE A 209 13.70 -5.52 34.64
CA ILE A 209 14.64 -4.39 34.72
C ILE A 209 14.04 -3.29 35.61
N ASP A 210 12.78 -2.94 35.39
CA ASP A 210 12.08 -1.94 36.20
C ASP A 210 12.03 -2.36 37.67
N LEU A 211 11.76 -3.63 37.95
CA LEU A 211 11.80 -4.17 39.32
C LEU A 211 13.19 -4.14 39.95
N ALA A 212 14.26 -4.37 39.18
CA ALA A 212 15.63 -4.25 39.69
C ALA A 212 15.97 -2.79 40.01
N ILE A 213 15.52 -1.85 39.18
CA ILE A 213 15.67 -0.41 39.43
C ILE A 213 14.88 0.03 40.66
N ILE A 214 13.63 -0.43 40.83
CA ILE A 214 12.78 -0.08 41.97
C ILE A 214 13.33 -0.66 43.28
N GLU A 215 13.76 -1.92 43.28
CA GLU A 215 14.40 -2.53 44.45
C GLU A 215 15.62 -1.73 44.88
N TYR A 216 16.44 -1.33 43.91
CA TYR A 216 17.63 -0.56 44.17
C TYR A 216 17.30 0.84 44.73
N SER A 217 16.29 1.53 44.18
CA SER A 217 15.92 2.87 44.64
C SER A 217 15.30 2.87 46.03
N ILE A 218 14.59 1.81 46.40
CA ILE A 218 13.96 1.66 47.73
C ILE A 218 14.93 1.06 48.76
N GLY A 219 15.93 0.28 48.32
CA GLY A 219 16.87 -0.42 49.19
C GLY A 219 16.26 -1.61 49.94
N ILE A 220 15.06 -2.04 49.56
CA ILE A 220 14.34 -3.17 50.17
C ILE A 220 14.23 -4.29 49.12
N PRO A 221 14.65 -5.52 49.45
CA PRO A 221 14.52 -6.65 48.53
C PRO A 221 13.04 -6.96 48.31
N MET A 222 12.56 -6.62 47.13
CA MET A 222 11.21 -6.95 46.68
C MET A 222 11.26 -8.42 46.23
N ILE A 223 10.57 -9.34 46.90
CA ILE A 223 10.59 -10.78 46.56
C ILE A 223 9.22 -11.23 46.04
N ASP A 224 8.14 -10.53 46.42
CA ASP A 224 6.77 -10.87 46.05
C ASP A 224 6.18 -9.80 45.12
N TYR A 225 6.19 -10.11 43.83
CA TYR A 225 5.66 -9.24 42.78
C TYR A 225 4.46 -9.94 42.15
N SER A 226 3.23 -9.58 42.52
CA SER A 226 2.12 -10.47 42.15
C SER A 226 0.85 -9.83 41.61
N ASN A 227 0.74 -8.50 41.48
CA ASN A 227 -0.54 -7.89 41.06
C ASN A 227 -0.53 -7.14 39.72
N ILE A 228 0.57 -7.16 38.95
CA ILE A 228 0.56 -6.55 37.61
C ILE A 228 0.15 -7.58 36.57
N HIS A 229 -1.07 -7.41 36.07
CA HIS A 229 -1.62 -8.19 34.97
C HIS A 229 -1.74 -7.32 33.73
N LEU A 230 -1.34 -7.87 32.59
CA LEU A 230 -1.50 -7.24 31.30
C LEU A 230 -2.72 -7.82 30.61
N ASN A 231 -3.57 -6.92 30.11
CA ASN A 231 -4.75 -7.27 29.33
C ASN A 231 -4.60 -6.69 27.93
N HIS A 232 -4.79 -7.54 26.93
CA HIS A 232 -4.99 -7.06 25.58
C HIS A 232 -6.41 -6.50 25.41
N PHE A 233 -6.58 -5.62 24.44
CA PHE A 233 -7.92 -5.29 23.96
C PHE A 233 -8.59 -6.56 23.43
N GLY A 234 -9.87 -6.73 23.76
CA GLY A 234 -10.66 -7.87 23.29
C GLY A 234 -10.86 -7.81 21.78
N CYS A 235 -10.95 -8.98 21.16
CA CYS A 235 -11.24 -9.10 19.74
C CYS A 235 -12.75 -9.11 19.54
N PRO A 236 -13.31 -8.12 18.82
CA PRO A 236 -14.74 -8.12 18.48
C PRO A 236 -15.06 -9.24 17.49
N GLU A 237 -16.35 -9.48 17.26
CA GLU A 237 -16.79 -10.41 16.22
C GLU A 237 -16.35 -9.91 14.84
N TYR A 238 -15.82 -10.80 14.01
CA TYR A 238 -15.32 -10.42 12.69
C TYR A 238 -15.47 -11.52 11.64
N TYR A 239 -15.47 -11.12 10.37
CA TYR A 239 -15.55 -12.04 9.23
C TYR A 239 -14.20 -12.12 8.55
N PHE A 240 -13.46 -13.19 8.82
CA PHE A 240 -12.19 -13.39 8.14
C PHE A 240 -12.40 -13.77 6.67
N ASP A 241 -11.94 -12.89 5.78
CA ASP A 241 -12.06 -13.05 4.34
C ASP A 241 -10.68 -13.04 3.65
N GLN A 242 -10.12 -14.23 3.39
CA GLN A 242 -8.82 -14.36 2.70
C GLN A 242 -8.85 -13.81 1.27
N LEU A 243 -10.02 -13.87 0.64
CA LEU A 243 -10.24 -13.43 -0.72
C LEU A 243 -10.10 -11.90 -0.85
N HIS A 244 -10.42 -11.16 0.22
CA HIS A 244 -10.25 -9.71 0.28
C HIS A 244 -8.83 -9.32 -0.13
N SER A 245 -7.79 -9.90 0.49
CA SER A 245 -6.39 -9.59 0.18
C SER A 245 -5.97 -9.94 -1.25
N LEU A 246 -6.51 -11.01 -1.84
CA LEU A 246 -6.18 -11.42 -3.21
C LEU A 246 -6.79 -10.47 -4.24
N TYR A 247 -7.99 -9.97 -3.99
CA TYR A 247 -8.64 -9.02 -4.88
C TYR A 247 -7.81 -7.76 -5.08
N ASN A 248 -7.09 -7.28 -4.05
CA ASN A 248 -6.25 -6.07 -4.13
C ASN A 248 -5.27 -6.12 -5.31
N PHE A 249 -4.77 -7.31 -5.58
CA PHE A 249 -3.82 -7.56 -6.65
C PHE A 249 -4.50 -7.89 -7.97
N PHE A 250 -5.46 -8.81 -7.97
CA PHE A 250 -6.02 -9.35 -9.20
C PHE A 250 -6.97 -8.39 -9.92
N ILE A 251 -7.73 -7.59 -9.19
CA ILE A 251 -8.74 -6.70 -9.78
C ILE A 251 -8.10 -5.64 -10.70
N PRO A 252 -7.09 -4.86 -10.26
CA PRO A 252 -6.41 -3.91 -11.15
C PRO A 252 -5.81 -4.58 -12.40
N ILE A 253 -5.28 -5.79 -12.26
CA ILE A 253 -4.70 -6.56 -13.36
C ILE A 253 -5.78 -6.92 -14.38
N PHE A 254 -6.90 -7.49 -13.93
CA PHE A 254 -8.01 -7.83 -14.82
C PHE A 254 -8.57 -6.59 -15.53
N PHE A 255 -8.73 -5.48 -14.81
CA PHE A 255 -9.12 -4.21 -15.41
C PHE A 255 -8.15 -3.73 -16.48
N SER A 256 -6.84 -3.84 -16.23
CA SER A 256 -5.83 -3.45 -17.21
C SER A 256 -5.92 -4.31 -18.47
N PHE A 257 -6.13 -5.63 -18.35
CA PHE A 257 -6.26 -6.53 -19.50
C PHE A 257 -7.53 -6.30 -20.32
N ILE A 258 -8.68 -6.10 -19.66
CA ILE A 258 -9.94 -5.79 -20.37
C ILE A 258 -9.77 -4.47 -21.14
N TYR A 259 -9.17 -3.47 -20.51
CA TYR A 259 -8.90 -2.18 -21.16
C TYR A 259 -7.94 -2.33 -22.35
N LEU A 260 -6.86 -3.12 -22.23
CA LEU A 260 -5.89 -3.33 -23.31
C LEU A 260 -6.54 -3.94 -24.55
N ILE A 261 -7.39 -4.97 -24.37
CA ILE A 261 -8.08 -5.62 -25.49
C ILE A 261 -9.03 -4.64 -26.17
N THR A 262 -9.84 -3.92 -25.38
CA THR A 262 -10.75 -2.89 -25.90
C THR A 262 -10.00 -1.75 -26.61
N PHE A 263 -8.84 -1.35 -26.09
CA PHE A 263 -8.00 -0.34 -26.72
C PHE A 263 -7.44 -0.81 -28.06
N MET A 264 -6.93 -2.05 -28.14
CA MET A 264 -6.45 -2.65 -29.38
C MET A 264 -7.55 -2.73 -30.44
N MET A 265 -8.77 -3.09 -30.06
CA MET A 265 -9.90 -3.11 -30.99
C MET A 265 -10.20 -1.71 -31.55
N ASN A 266 -10.24 -0.68 -30.70
CA ASN A 266 -10.46 0.70 -31.15
C ASN A 266 -9.37 1.20 -32.11
N ILE A 267 -8.10 0.85 -31.86
CA ILE A 267 -7.02 1.13 -32.82
C ILE A 267 -7.28 0.41 -34.14
N GLY A 268 -7.66 -0.86 -34.11
CA GLY A 268 -7.99 -1.65 -35.29
C GLY A 268 -9.05 -0.97 -36.17
N TYR A 269 -10.10 -0.41 -35.57
CA TYR A 269 -11.11 0.35 -36.30
C TYR A 269 -10.58 1.63 -36.94
N ILE A 270 -9.70 2.37 -36.25
CA ILE A 270 -9.09 3.59 -36.78
C ILE A 270 -8.16 3.24 -37.95
N VAL A 271 -7.39 2.14 -37.84
CA VAL A 271 -6.51 1.66 -38.91
C VAL A 271 -7.32 1.22 -40.12
N ASP A 272 -8.39 0.46 -39.93
CA ASP A 272 -9.32 0.03 -40.99
C ASP A 272 -9.97 1.25 -41.68
N GLU A 273 -10.31 2.30 -40.91
CA GLU A 273 -10.82 3.56 -41.46
C GLU A 273 -9.78 4.27 -42.35
N ARG A 274 -8.51 4.22 -41.95
CA ARG A 274 -7.38 4.78 -42.71
C ARG A 274 -7.08 3.99 -43.98
N GLN A 275 -7.01 2.66 -43.89
CA GLN A 275 -6.73 1.79 -45.04
C GLN A 275 -7.77 1.96 -46.15
N ASN A 276 -9.05 2.04 -45.77
CA ASN A 276 -10.14 2.24 -46.72
C ASN A 276 -10.31 3.71 -47.17
N LYS A 277 -9.44 4.63 -46.73
CA LYS A 277 -9.49 6.08 -47.02
C LYS A 277 -10.84 6.74 -46.75
N THR A 278 -11.66 6.12 -45.89
CA THR A 278 -13.02 6.61 -45.61
C THR A 278 -13.01 8.00 -44.94
N LYS A 279 -11.96 8.34 -44.20
CA LYS A 279 -11.74 9.70 -43.66
C LYS A 279 -11.56 10.74 -44.77
N GLU A 280 -10.95 10.38 -45.90
CA GLU A 280 -10.77 11.27 -47.06
C GLU A 280 -12.08 11.41 -47.84
N TYR A 281 -12.79 10.32 -48.08
CA TYR A 281 -14.13 10.35 -48.68
C TYR A 281 -15.08 11.25 -47.88
N LEU A 282 -15.11 11.12 -46.55
CA LEU A 282 -15.93 11.98 -45.68
C LEU A 282 -15.55 13.46 -45.79
N ARG A 283 -14.26 13.77 -45.98
CA ARG A 283 -13.79 15.14 -46.20
C ARG A 283 -14.28 15.70 -47.55
N ILE A 284 -14.33 14.87 -48.59
CA ILE A 284 -14.87 15.25 -49.92
C ILE A 284 -16.36 15.58 -49.84
N PHE A 285 -17.13 14.82 -49.05
CA PHE A 285 -18.54 15.11 -48.77
C PHE A 285 -18.77 16.36 -47.88
N GLY A 286 -17.70 17.04 -47.46
CA GLY A 286 -17.78 18.27 -46.66
C GLY A 286 -17.88 18.04 -45.15
N LEU A 287 -17.75 16.81 -44.64
CA LEU A 287 -17.78 16.56 -43.20
C LEU A 287 -16.49 16.99 -42.52
N ARG A 288 -16.64 17.61 -41.35
CA ARG A 288 -15.50 18.09 -40.56
C ARG A 288 -14.76 16.93 -39.92
N THR A 289 -13.45 16.83 -40.18
CA THR A 289 -12.58 15.74 -39.67
C THR A 289 -12.58 15.64 -38.14
N TRP A 290 -12.67 16.77 -37.44
CA TRP A 290 -12.74 16.82 -35.97
C TRP A 290 -13.99 16.12 -35.41
N ILE A 291 -15.12 16.14 -36.11
CA ILE A 291 -16.36 15.49 -35.65
C ILE A 291 -16.20 13.97 -35.72
N ASN A 292 -15.50 13.46 -36.74
CA ASN A 292 -15.17 12.02 -36.80
C ASN A 292 -14.26 11.62 -35.63
N ASN A 293 -13.25 12.44 -35.31
CA ASN A 293 -12.41 12.20 -34.13
C ASN A 293 -13.24 12.22 -32.83
N LEU A 294 -14.19 13.14 -32.69
CA LEU A 294 -15.12 13.16 -31.54
C LEU A 294 -15.97 11.89 -31.45
N VAL A 295 -16.48 11.38 -32.57
CA VAL A 295 -17.28 10.15 -32.57
C VAL A 295 -16.44 8.94 -32.14
N TRP A 296 -15.18 8.85 -32.57
CA TRP A 296 -14.26 7.82 -32.07
C TRP A 296 -13.99 7.94 -30.58
N VAL A 297 -13.83 9.17 -30.07
CA VAL A 297 -13.71 9.42 -28.62
C VAL A 297 -14.99 8.99 -27.90
N CYS A 298 -16.17 9.36 -28.39
CA CYS A 298 -17.45 8.94 -27.79
C CYS A 298 -17.62 7.42 -27.78
N ARG A 299 -17.21 6.72 -28.84
CA ARG A 299 -17.21 5.25 -28.87
C ARG A 299 -16.25 4.67 -27.83
N ALA A 300 -15.03 5.20 -27.73
CA ALA A 300 -14.07 4.79 -26.69
C ALA A 300 -14.62 5.06 -25.27
N MET A 301 -15.32 6.18 -25.07
CA MET A 301 -15.99 6.53 -23.81
C MET A 301 -17.19 5.62 -23.50
N SER A 302 -17.91 5.11 -24.51
CA SER A 302 -18.99 4.14 -24.29
C SER A 302 -18.47 2.81 -23.75
N LEU A 303 -17.21 2.46 -24.05
CA LEU A 303 -16.55 1.27 -23.51
C LEU A 303 -16.06 1.51 -22.08
N LEU A 304 -15.60 2.73 -21.79
CA LEU A 304 -15.35 3.20 -20.43
C LEU A 304 -16.62 3.14 -19.57
N ALA A 305 -17.78 3.47 -20.11
CA ALA A 305 -19.05 3.35 -19.39
C ALA A 305 -19.40 1.90 -19.02
N LYS A 306 -19.07 0.90 -19.87
CA LYS A 306 -19.23 -0.52 -19.53
C LYS A 306 -18.27 -0.95 -18.42
N LEU A 307 -17.03 -0.48 -18.45
CA LEU A 307 -16.06 -0.70 -17.38
C LEU A 307 -16.45 0.00 -16.07
N ILE A 308 -17.03 1.21 -16.15
CA ILE A 308 -17.54 1.95 -14.99
C ILE A 308 -18.79 1.27 -14.42
N ALA A 309 -19.70 0.76 -15.27
CA ALA A 309 -20.83 -0.04 -14.81
C ALA A 309 -20.37 -1.35 -14.15
N PHE A 310 -19.35 -2.00 -14.70
CA PHE A 310 -18.70 -3.15 -14.07
C PHE A 310 -18.02 -2.77 -12.75
N LEU A 311 -17.35 -1.61 -12.68
CA LEU A 311 -16.75 -1.07 -11.44
C LEU A 311 -17.81 -0.83 -10.39
N LEU A 312 -18.91 -0.14 -10.72
CA LEU A 312 -20.02 0.10 -9.80
C LEU A 312 -20.61 -1.21 -9.29
N TRP A 313 -20.73 -2.22 -10.16
CA TRP A 313 -21.20 -3.54 -9.78
C TRP A 313 -20.20 -4.25 -8.84
N VAL A 314 -18.90 -4.27 -9.15
CA VAL A 314 -17.86 -4.88 -8.29
C VAL A 314 -17.74 -4.15 -6.94
N ILE A 315 -17.81 -2.81 -6.93
CA ILE A 315 -17.74 -1.97 -5.73
C ILE A 315 -18.92 -2.27 -4.80
N THR A 316 -20.11 -2.59 -5.33
CA THR A 316 -21.26 -2.97 -4.49
C THR A 316 -21.13 -4.32 -3.79
N PHE A 317 -20.22 -5.19 -4.23
CA PHE A 317 -20.05 -6.53 -3.67
C PHE A 317 -18.86 -6.68 -2.72
N ILE A 318 -17.92 -5.73 -2.71
CA ILE A 318 -16.63 -5.94 -2.03
C ILE A 318 -16.12 -4.64 -1.39
N ASP A 319 -16.03 -4.64 -0.06
CA ASP A 319 -15.25 -3.65 0.68
C ASP A 319 -13.76 -3.80 0.29
N PHE A 320 -13.08 -2.71 -0.03
CA PHE A 320 -11.71 -2.66 -0.60
C PHE A 320 -10.96 -1.40 -0.06
N TYR A 321 -9.67 -1.34 0.29
CA TYR A 321 -8.48 -2.20 0.23
C TYR A 321 -7.38 -1.70 1.19
N PRO A 322 -6.72 -2.57 1.97
CA PRO A 322 -5.34 -2.33 2.41
C PRO A 322 -4.41 -3.50 2.03
N GLY A 323 -3.34 -3.27 1.24
CA GLY A 323 -2.30 -4.31 1.07
C GLY A 323 -1.38 -4.26 -0.15
N VAL A 324 -1.72 -3.55 -1.24
CA VAL A 324 -0.82 -3.47 -2.42
C VAL A 324 0.32 -2.49 -2.17
N SER A 325 1.54 -2.87 -2.55
CA SER A 325 2.71 -1.98 -2.51
C SER A 325 2.48 -0.71 -3.34
N VAL A 326 2.98 0.42 -2.85
CA VAL A 326 2.69 1.74 -3.44
C VAL A 326 3.28 1.89 -4.84
N GLY A 327 4.47 1.31 -5.09
CA GLY A 327 5.08 1.35 -6.42
C GLY A 327 4.23 0.67 -7.50
N VAL A 328 3.60 -0.46 -7.17
CA VAL A 328 2.69 -1.15 -8.10
C VAL A 328 1.43 -0.33 -8.33
N ARG A 329 0.89 0.34 -7.31
CA ARG A 329 -0.27 1.25 -7.47
C ARG A 329 0.05 2.41 -8.42
N TYR A 330 1.21 3.04 -8.30
CA TYR A 330 1.63 4.10 -9.23
C TYR A 330 1.87 3.57 -10.64
N PHE A 331 2.51 2.42 -10.78
CA PHE A 331 2.69 1.80 -12.10
C PHE A 331 1.35 1.49 -12.76
N MET A 332 0.42 0.90 -12.02
CA MET A 332 -0.92 0.60 -12.53
C MET A 332 -1.64 1.90 -12.92
N SER A 333 -1.46 3.00 -12.18
CA SER A 333 -2.10 4.29 -12.47
C SER A 333 -1.79 4.90 -13.85
N LEU A 334 -0.78 4.39 -14.57
CA LEU A 334 -0.56 4.66 -16.00
C LEU A 334 -1.79 4.31 -16.85
N PHE A 335 -2.53 3.27 -16.45
CA PHE A 335 -3.82 2.94 -17.04
C PHE A 335 -4.90 3.85 -16.44
N PRO A 336 -5.53 4.75 -17.23
CA PRO A 336 -6.39 5.82 -16.72
C PRO A 336 -7.50 5.34 -15.77
N ASN A 337 -8.09 4.17 -16.05
CA ASN A 337 -9.19 3.60 -15.25
C ASN A 337 -8.74 3.16 -13.86
N SER A 338 -7.57 2.55 -13.76
CA SER A 338 -7.03 2.14 -12.47
C SER A 338 -6.56 3.35 -11.66
N GLY A 339 -5.98 4.36 -12.31
CA GLY A 339 -5.61 5.62 -11.65
C GLY A 339 -6.83 6.37 -11.12
N LEU A 340 -7.95 6.39 -11.86
CA LEU A 340 -9.22 6.96 -11.38
C LEU A 340 -9.73 6.22 -10.13
N LEU A 341 -9.67 4.88 -10.13
CA LEU A 341 -10.07 4.05 -8.99
C LEU A 341 -9.24 4.37 -7.74
N PHE A 342 -7.92 4.47 -7.88
CA PHE A 342 -7.03 4.84 -6.77
C PHE A 342 -7.26 6.28 -6.29
N CYS A 343 -7.61 7.20 -7.17
CA CYS A 343 -8.03 8.55 -6.76
C CYS A 343 -9.31 8.52 -5.91
N PHE A 344 -10.32 7.74 -6.31
CA PHE A 344 -11.55 7.59 -5.51
C PHE A 344 -11.30 6.96 -4.16
N GLU A 345 -10.40 5.97 -4.05
CA GLU A 345 -9.97 5.39 -2.77
C GLU A 345 -9.48 6.48 -1.80
N VAL A 346 -8.58 7.34 -2.27
CA VAL A 346 -8.04 8.42 -1.44
C VAL A 346 -9.12 9.43 -1.07
N VAL A 347 -10.04 9.75 -1.98
CA VAL A 347 -11.18 10.64 -1.69
C VAL A 347 -12.13 10.05 -0.64
N LEU A 348 -12.48 8.77 -0.74
CA LEU A 348 -13.34 8.08 0.23
C LEU A 348 -12.70 8.06 1.64
N GLN A 349 -11.37 7.97 1.73
CA GLN A 349 -10.65 8.04 3.00
C GLN A 349 -10.76 9.44 3.65
N PHE A 350 -10.70 10.50 2.84
CA PHE A 350 -10.94 11.87 3.29
C PHE A 350 -12.38 12.07 3.76
N GLU A 351 -13.35 11.45 3.07
CA GLU A 351 -14.77 11.46 3.45
C GLU A 351 -15.01 10.76 4.79
N ARG A 352 -14.39 9.59 5.03
CA ARG A 352 -14.52 8.84 6.31
C ARG A 352 -14.09 9.63 7.55
N LYS A 353 -13.20 10.62 7.42
CA LYS A 353 -12.81 11.53 8.52
C LYS A 353 -13.50 12.91 8.46
N SER A 354 -14.50 13.08 7.59
CA SER A 354 -15.21 14.34 7.38
C SER A 354 -14.34 15.53 6.94
N TYR A 355 -13.19 15.26 6.29
CA TYR A 355 -12.32 16.29 5.73
C TYR A 355 -12.51 16.42 4.22
N GLY A 356 -12.86 17.60 3.72
CA GLY A 356 -12.96 17.85 2.27
C GLY A 356 -11.59 18.00 1.57
N VAL A 357 -11.48 17.47 0.35
CA VAL A 357 -10.32 17.61 -0.54
C VAL A 357 -10.48 18.82 -1.48
N THR A 358 -10.65 20.02 -0.92
CA THR A 358 -10.92 21.24 -1.72
C THR A 358 -9.67 22.08 -1.99
N THR A 359 -8.54 21.82 -1.32
CA THR A 359 -7.33 22.65 -1.40
C THR A 359 -6.17 21.90 -2.06
N TYR A 360 -5.43 22.55 -2.95
CA TYR A 360 -4.27 21.98 -3.67
C TYR A 360 -3.20 21.36 -2.75
N LYS A 361 -2.96 21.93 -1.56
CA LYS A 361 -2.03 21.36 -0.57
C LYS A 361 -2.44 19.96 -0.13
N LYS A 362 -3.74 19.65 -0.13
CA LYS A 362 -4.27 18.35 0.30
C LYS A 362 -4.06 17.23 -0.73
N PHE A 363 -3.71 17.56 -1.98
CA PHE A 363 -3.43 16.54 -3.01
C PHE A 363 -2.13 15.77 -2.78
N TYR A 364 -1.19 16.36 -2.03
CA TYR A 364 0.08 15.75 -1.66
C TYR A 364 0.15 15.38 -0.18
N THR A 365 -0.98 15.43 0.52
CA THR A 365 -1.09 14.91 1.87
C THR A 365 -1.88 13.63 1.83
N ASN A 366 -1.43 12.64 2.59
CA ASN A 366 -2.20 11.45 2.84
C ASN A 366 -2.55 11.40 4.32
N LEU A 367 -3.78 11.00 4.62
CA LEU A 367 -4.31 10.83 5.97
C LEU A 367 -3.62 9.71 6.75
N TYR A 368 -3.01 8.79 6.03
CA TYR A 368 -2.24 7.69 6.56
C TYR A 368 -0.82 7.75 5.99
N THR A 369 0.11 7.12 6.67
CA THR A 369 1.55 7.12 6.36
C THR A 369 1.90 6.28 5.11
N TYR A 370 0.92 5.84 4.30
CA TYR A 370 1.21 5.25 3.00
C TYR A 370 1.44 6.34 1.93
N PRO A 371 2.52 6.27 1.14
CA PRO A 371 2.87 7.33 0.19
C PRO A 371 2.04 7.30 -1.11
N LEU A 372 0.72 7.10 -1.06
CA LEU A 372 -0.18 7.23 -2.22
C LEU A 372 -0.84 8.61 -2.25
N TYR A 373 -0.45 9.47 -3.18
CA TYR A 373 -0.93 10.85 -3.26
C TYR A 373 -1.75 11.07 -4.53
N ILE A 374 -2.92 11.71 -4.39
CA ILE A 374 -3.79 12.07 -5.52
C ILE A 374 -2.99 12.91 -6.55
N GLY A 375 -2.18 13.86 -6.07
CA GLY A 375 -1.39 14.74 -6.94
C GLY A 375 -0.41 13.98 -7.83
N ILE A 376 0.23 12.93 -7.31
CA ILE A 376 1.16 12.11 -8.09
C ILE A 376 0.41 11.27 -9.12
N ILE A 377 -0.74 10.69 -8.75
CA ILE A 377 -1.59 9.94 -9.69
C ILE A 377 -2.03 10.84 -10.85
N LEU A 378 -2.52 12.05 -10.56
CA LEU A 378 -2.94 13.01 -11.57
C LEU A 378 -1.77 13.47 -12.47
N LEU A 379 -0.58 13.67 -11.90
CA LEU A 379 0.63 14.00 -12.67
C LEU A 379 1.02 12.86 -13.62
N ILE A 380 1.01 11.61 -13.15
CA ILE A 380 1.28 10.43 -13.99
C ILE A 380 0.29 10.37 -15.15
N GLN A 381 -1.00 10.58 -14.90
CA GLN A 381 -2.03 10.60 -15.94
C GLN A 381 -1.87 11.76 -16.93
N CYS A 382 -1.46 12.94 -16.44
CA CYS A 382 -1.20 14.09 -17.30
C CYS A 382 0.03 13.87 -18.20
N LEU A 383 1.12 13.34 -17.65
CA LEU A 383 2.31 12.98 -18.43
C LEU A 383 1.98 11.94 -19.49
N TRP A 384 1.17 10.94 -19.12
CA TRP A 384 0.74 9.89 -20.04
C TRP A 384 -0.12 10.41 -21.18
N SER A 385 -1.01 11.38 -20.91
CA SER A 385 -1.84 11.99 -21.97
C SER A 385 -1.00 12.83 -22.94
N VAL A 386 0.04 13.53 -22.47
CA VAL A 386 0.98 14.26 -23.32
C VAL A 386 1.77 13.31 -24.22
N ILE A 387 2.28 12.21 -23.67
CA ILE A 387 2.99 11.18 -24.45
C ILE A 387 2.08 10.61 -25.54
N PHE A 388 0.84 10.27 -25.20
CA PHE A 388 -0.14 9.77 -26.15
C PHE A 388 -0.48 10.78 -27.25
N MET A 389 -0.62 12.07 -26.89
CA MET A 389 -0.85 13.13 -27.85
C MET A 389 0.32 13.29 -28.82
N LEU A 390 1.56 13.29 -28.34
CA LEU A 390 2.75 13.36 -29.19
C LEU A 390 2.84 12.15 -30.13
N LEU A 391 2.56 10.95 -29.62
CA LEU A 391 2.52 9.73 -30.41
C LEU A 391 1.42 9.78 -31.49
N ALA A 392 0.24 10.30 -31.14
CA ALA A 392 -0.85 10.48 -32.09
C ALA A 392 -0.47 11.45 -33.22
N ILE A 393 0.18 12.58 -32.91
CA ILE A 393 0.65 13.54 -33.92
C ILE A 393 1.75 12.92 -34.79
N TYR A 394 2.68 12.18 -34.19
CA TYR A 394 3.73 11.48 -34.91
C TYR A 394 3.15 10.51 -35.96
N VAL A 395 2.20 9.68 -35.55
CA VAL A 395 1.53 8.69 -36.42
C VAL A 395 0.56 9.34 -37.42
N GLU A 396 0.00 10.52 -37.14
CA GLU A 396 -0.92 11.21 -38.06
C GLU A 396 -0.23 12.09 -39.10
N ARG A 397 0.91 12.71 -38.75
CA ARG A 397 1.47 13.82 -39.54
C ARG A 397 2.89 13.57 -40.00
N ILE A 398 3.72 12.94 -39.17
CA ILE A 398 5.15 12.77 -39.44
C ILE A 398 5.37 11.48 -40.24
N ASN A 399 4.79 10.37 -39.79
CA ASN A 399 4.84 9.11 -40.50
C ASN A 399 3.44 8.53 -40.73
N PRO A 400 2.66 9.11 -41.66
CA PRO A 400 1.28 8.70 -41.89
C PRO A 400 1.14 7.41 -42.72
N GLY A 401 2.25 6.76 -43.11
CA GLY A 401 2.27 5.55 -43.94
C GLY A 401 2.13 5.82 -45.44
N GLU A 402 1.90 4.77 -46.23
CA GLU A 402 1.91 4.80 -47.72
C GLU A 402 0.94 5.80 -48.36
N PHE A 403 -0.08 6.24 -47.62
CA PHE A 403 -1.18 7.04 -48.16
C PHE A 403 -1.30 8.44 -47.55
N GLY A 404 -0.39 8.85 -46.67
CA GLY A 404 -0.41 10.20 -46.11
C GLY A 404 0.74 11.06 -46.61
N VAL A 405 0.48 12.36 -46.78
CA VAL A 405 1.53 13.34 -47.08
C VAL A 405 2.33 13.59 -45.81
N ALA A 406 3.54 13.04 -45.73
CA ALA A 406 4.43 13.22 -44.60
C ALA A 406 4.82 14.70 -44.45
N GLN A 407 4.64 15.23 -43.24
CA GLN A 407 5.04 16.58 -42.89
C GLN A 407 6.38 16.55 -42.13
N PRO A 408 7.26 17.55 -42.33
CA PRO A 408 8.53 17.60 -41.62
C PRO A 408 8.32 17.75 -40.12
N TRP A 409 9.29 17.29 -39.31
CA TRP A 409 9.28 17.38 -37.84
C TRP A 409 8.97 18.78 -37.29
N THR A 410 9.28 19.83 -38.07
CA THR A 410 8.96 21.24 -37.74
C THR A 410 7.45 21.54 -37.68
N TYR A 411 6.58 20.63 -38.13
CA TYR A 411 5.12 20.80 -38.09
C TYR A 411 4.57 21.04 -36.68
N LEU A 412 5.11 20.32 -35.68
CA LEU A 412 4.72 20.48 -34.27
C LEU A 412 4.88 21.93 -33.79
N PHE A 413 5.94 22.61 -34.24
CA PHE A 413 6.25 23.98 -33.85
C PHE A 413 5.54 25.03 -34.72
N ARG A 414 5.26 24.73 -36.00
CA ARG A 414 4.56 25.66 -36.90
C ARG A 414 3.12 25.93 -36.47
N VAL A 415 2.39 24.92 -35.99
CA VAL A 415 0.97 25.08 -35.63
C VAL A 415 0.78 25.97 -34.39
N CYS A 416 1.70 25.94 -33.41
CA CYS A 416 1.67 26.85 -32.25
C CYS A 416 1.98 28.31 -32.61
N LEU A 417 2.77 28.55 -33.66
CA LEU A 417 3.17 29.89 -34.09
C LEU A 417 2.10 30.56 -34.98
N THR A 418 1.31 29.79 -35.73
CA THR A 418 0.25 30.32 -36.61
C THR A 418 -1.06 30.69 -35.90
N THR A 419 -1.22 30.40 -34.60
CA THR A 419 -2.39 30.85 -33.81
C THR A 419 -2.18 32.20 -33.11
N TYR A 420 -1.00 32.83 -33.27
CA TYR A 420 -0.65 34.11 -32.64
C TYR A 420 -0.18 35.20 -33.64
N LEU A 421 -0.36 34.97 -34.94
CA LEU A 421 -0.25 35.96 -36.03
C LEU A 421 -1.52 35.85 -36.87
#